data_AF-A0A382YKR7-F1
#
_entry.id   AF-A0A382YKR7-F1
#
_cell.length_a   1.000
_cell.length_b   1.000
_cell.length_c   1.000
_cell.angle_alpha   90.00
_cell.angle_beta   90.00
_cell.angle_gamma   90.00
#
_symmetry.space_group_name_H-M   'P 1'
#
loop_
_entity.id
_entity.type
_entity.pdbx_description
1 polymer ?
#
loop_
_entity_poly.entity_id
_entity_poly.type
_entity_poly.pdbx_seq_one_letter_code
_entity_poly.pdbx_strand_id
1 'polypeptide(L)'
;MKTLINRRRTIQLLGAAVAVPGELAFGRSGNQDAQVIVIGAGVSGLNTALILEEQGLDVLILEGSNRIGGRVYTLDDKKHKPNAGANELSAESHPRTVDMAKRLGLAFIPWLGPGTGTGFPAMSFYINGKTVAMEQWATSPTNKIMGKTKSLPPIAQANAFFPKQSPLEHLGSWLEPEAAYLDTSYYDYLQQQNIDPEALRIIQ
;
A
#
# COMPACT_ATOMS: atom_id res chain seq x y z
N MET A 1 1.53 22.36 -20.95
CA MET A 1 2.71 21.65 -21.49
C MET A 1 3.62 21.33 -20.31
N LYS A 2 3.63 20.08 -19.81
CA LYS A 2 4.38 19.69 -18.58
C LYS A 2 5.79 19.29 -18.97
N THR A 3 6.78 20.09 -18.60
CA THR A 3 8.19 19.78 -18.85
C THR A 3 8.69 18.80 -17.80
N LEU A 4 9.04 17.58 -18.20
CA LEU A 4 9.74 16.63 -17.34
C LEU A 4 11.13 17.17 -16.99
N ILE A 5 11.42 17.32 -15.70
CA ILE A 5 12.75 17.62 -15.18
C ILE A 5 13.48 16.29 -15.02
N ASN A 6 14.50 16.04 -15.85
CA ASN A 6 15.38 14.88 -15.77
C ASN A 6 16.75 15.32 -15.20
N ARG A 7 17.31 14.46 -14.32
CA ARG A 7 18.60 14.62 -13.61
C ARG A 7 19.76 15.11 -14.48
N ARG A 8 19.75 14.84 -15.79
CA ARG A 8 20.79 15.28 -16.73
C ARG A 8 20.77 16.79 -17.07
N ARG A 9 19.65 17.50 -16.90
CA ARG A 9 19.57 18.96 -17.18
C ARG A 9 20.00 19.84 -16.00
N THR A 10 19.99 19.32 -14.78
CA THR A 10 20.38 20.08 -13.58
C THR A 10 21.89 20.40 -13.56
N ILE A 11 22.72 19.51 -14.12
CA ILE A 11 24.18 19.69 -14.15
C ILE A 11 24.63 20.72 -15.20
N GLN A 12 23.86 20.93 -16.28
CA GLN A 12 24.22 21.89 -17.33
C GLN A 12 23.86 23.36 -17.01
N LEU A 13 23.05 23.62 -15.97
CA LEU A 13 22.60 24.98 -15.61
C LEU A 13 23.45 25.66 -14.53
N LEU A 14 24.48 25.01 -14.01
CA LEU A 14 25.43 25.61 -13.04
C LEU A 14 26.45 26.57 -13.68
N GLY A 15 26.37 26.81 -14.99
CA GLY A 15 27.32 27.65 -15.72
C GLY A 15 27.07 29.17 -15.68
N ALA A 16 25.91 29.66 -15.26
CA ALA A 16 25.67 31.11 -15.19
C ALA A 16 24.42 31.45 -14.36
N ALA A 17 24.59 31.69 -13.06
CA ALA A 17 23.64 32.50 -12.29
C ALA A 17 24.35 33.14 -11.09
N VAL A 18 24.25 34.47 -11.07
CA VAL A 18 24.82 35.38 -10.09
C VAL A 18 24.28 35.09 -8.68
N ALA A 19 25.16 35.22 -7.70
CA ALA A 19 24.93 34.96 -6.29
C ALA A 19 23.78 35.81 -5.70
N VAL A 20 22.81 35.14 -5.08
CA VAL A 20 21.94 35.70 -4.04
C VAL A 20 22.20 34.86 -2.79
N PRO A 21 22.77 35.40 -1.71
CA PRO A 21 23.00 34.66 -0.48
C PRO A 21 21.70 34.61 0.33
N GLY A 22 20.82 33.70 -0.07
CA GLY A 22 19.74 33.20 0.78
C GLY A 22 20.02 31.71 0.97
N GLU A 23 20.42 31.33 2.19
CA GLU A 23 20.75 29.95 2.56
C GLU A 23 19.53 29.03 2.34
N LEU A 24 19.39 28.49 1.14
CA LEU A 24 18.90 27.12 1.00
C LEU A 24 20.04 26.22 1.44
N ALA A 25 20.17 26.05 2.75
CA ALA A 25 20.94 24.97 3.32
C ALA A 25 20.27 23.65 2.90
N PHE A 26 20.58 23.19 1.69
CA PHE A 26 20.72 21.76 1.48
C PHE A 26 21.81 21.36 2.45
N GLY A 27 21.39 20.84 3.61
CA GLY A 27 22.28 20.44 4.68
C GLY A 27 23.46 19.73 4.06
N ARG A 28 24.65 20.30 4.24
CA ARG A 28 25.89 19.59 3.95
C ARG A 28 25.72 18.25 4.65
N SER A 29 25.75 17.16 3.88
CA SER A 29 26.01 15.86 4.45
C SER A 29 27.30 16.02 5.24
N GLY A 30 27.20 16.16 6.55
CA GLY A 30 28.31 15.88 7.43
C GLY A 30 28.84 14.50 7.07
N ASN A 31 30.08 14.21 7.43
CA ASN A 31 30.55 12.84 7.38
C ASN A 31 29.62 12.01 8.28
N GLN A 32 28.58 11.40 7.70
CA GLN A 32 27.63 10.57 8.41
C GLN A 32 28.21 9.17 8.38
N ASP A 33 29.26 8.97 9.18
CA ASP A 33 29.83 7.66 9.46
C ASP A 33 28.82 6.88 10.31
N ALA A 34 27.74 6.39 9.67
CA ALA A 34 26.76 5.55 10.33
C ALA A 34 27.28 4.12 10.44
N GLN A 35 27.06 3.48 11.59
CA GLN A 35 27.39 2.07 11.78
C GLN A 35 26.42 1.17 11.01
N VAL A 36 25.16 1.60 10.87
CA VAL A 36 24.13 0.88 10.12
C VAL A 36 23.35 1.84 9.21
N ILE A 37 23.13 1.42 7.97
CA ILE A 37 22.23 2.12 7.04
C ILE A 37 20.96 1.29 6.86
N VAL A 38 19.80 1.90 7.12
CA VAL A 38 18.48 1.32 6.88
C VAL A 38 17.88 1.95 5.63
N ILE A 39 17.53 1.12 4.65
CA ILE A 39 16.93 1.58 3.39
C ILE A 39 15.39 1.48 3.50
N GLY A 40 14.72 2.63 3.49
CA GLY A 40 13.28 2.80 3.55
C GLY A 40 12.78 3.19 4.94
N ALA A 41 12.09 4.32 5.04
CA ALA A 41 11.44 4.84 6.25
C ALA A 41 9.96 4.41 6.35
N GLY A 42 9.66 3.17 5.98
CA GLY A 42 8.38 2.53 6.29
C GLY A 42 8.31 2.05 7.75
N VAL A 43 7.16 1.51 8.17
CA VAL A 43 6.99 0.98 9.55
C VAL A 43 8.09 0.00 9.94
N SER A 44 8.50 -0.90 9.04
CA SER A 44 9.57 -1.86 9.32
C SER A 44 10.92 -1.18 9.50
N GLY A 45 11.30 -0.25 8.61
CA GLY A 45 12.59 0.44 8.68
C GLY A 45 12.70 1.38 9.88
N LEU A 46 11.62 2.10 10.20
CA LEU A 46 11.55 2.93 11.40
C LEU A 46 11.68 2.09 12.68
N ASN A 47 10.99 0.94 12.74
CA ASN A 47 11.10 0.03 13.89
C ASN A 47 12.49 -0.62 13.98
N THR A 48 13.12 -0.95 12.86
CA THR A 48 14.51 -1.43 12.83
C THR A 48 15.47 -0.38 13.36
N ALA A 49 15.36 0.86 12.89
CA ALA A 49 16.21 1.95 13.36
C ALA A 49 16.01 2.19 14.87
N LEU A 50 14.77 2.24 15.34
CA LEU A 50 14.45 2.39 16.77
C LEU A 50 15.13 1.32 17.62
N ILE A 51 15.03 0.04 17.23
CA ILE A 51 15.65 -1.07 17.98
C ILE A 51 17.18 -0.95 17.98
N LEU A 52 17.79 -0.60 16.85
CA LEU A 52 19.25 -0.48 16.73
C LEU A 52 19.79 0.73 17.52
N GLU A 53 19.09 1.85 17.49
CA GLU A 53 19.39 3.02 18.32
C GLU A 53 19.25 2.70 19.82
N GLU A 54 18.22 1.94 20.22
CA GLU A 54 18.06 1.44 21.60
C GLU A 54 19.23 0.53 22.03
N GLN A 55 19.94 -0.11 21.09
CA GLN A 55 21.17 -0.87 21.36
C GLN A 55 22.45 -0.01 21.32
N GLY A 56 22.33 1.30 21.14
CA GLY A 56 23.46 2.24 21.12
C GLY A 56 24.22 2.31 19.80
N LEU A 57 23.62 1.85 18.69
CA LEU A 57 24.22 1.97 17.36
C LEU A 57 23.86 3.30 16.69
N ASP A 58 24.78 3.84 15.90
CA ASP A 58 24.52 4.98 15.00
C ASP A 58 23.85 4.50 13.70
N VAL A 59 22.65 5.01 13.43
CA VAL A 59 21.77 4.53 12.35
C VAL A 59 21.37 5.66 11.42
N LEU A 60 21.63 5.47 10.11
CA LEU A 60 21.17 6.35 9.05
C LEU A 60 20.01 5.71 8.27
N ILE A 61 18.86 6.38 8.20
CA ILE A 61 17.72 5.94 7.37
C ILE A 61 17.73 6.68 6.03
N LEU A 62 17.66 5.93 4.92
CA LEU A 62 17.53 6.47 3.56
C LEU A 62 16.13 6.17 3.00
N GLU A 63 15.32 7.20 2.80
CA GLU A 63 13.98 7.07 2.22
C GLU A 63 13.94 7.60 0.78
N GLY A 64 13.35 6.80 -0.13
CA GLY A 64 13.29 7.15 -1.55
C GLY A 64 12.22 8.18 -1.90
N SER A 65 11.20 8.34 -1.05
CA SER A 65 10.14 9.33 -1.18
C SER A 65 10.41 10.59 -0.36
N ASN A 66 9.52 11.58 -0.48
CA ASN A 66 9.56 12.82 0.28
C ASN A 66 8.81 12.74 1.62
N ARG A 67 8.46 11.54 2.10
CA ARG A 67 7.74 11.33 3.36
C ARG A 67 8.14 10.01 4.01
N ILE A 68 7.97 9.95 5.32
CA ILE A 68 8.08 8.69 6.07
C ILE A 68 6.75 7.92 6.04
N GLY A 69 6.74 6.71 6.61
CA GLY A 69 5.56 5.87 6.82
C GLY A 69 5.37 4.77 5.77
N GLY A 70 5.96 4.91 4.58
CA GLY A 70 5.85 3.90 3.51
C GLY A 70 4.39 3.65 3.11
N ARG A 71 3.89 2.41 3.29
CA ARG A 71 2.50 2.03 2.99
C ARG A 71 1.49 2.40 4.08
N VAL A 72 1.94 3.00 5.19
CA VAL A 72 1.05 3.69 6.14
C VAL A 72 1.06 5.16 5.76
N TYR A 73 -0.08 5.67 5.32
CA TYR A 73 -0.16 7.01 4.76
C TYR A 73 -1.50 7.67 5.07
N THR A 74 -1.45 8.69 5.91
CA THR A 74 -2.58 9.57 6.19
C THR A 74 -2.58 10.75 5.22
N LEU A 75 -3.73 11.04 4.60
CA LEU A 75 -3.90 12.22 3.77
C LEU A 75 -4.24 13.43 4.64
N ASP A 76 -3.25 13.94 5.37
CA ASP A 76 -3.40 15.07 6.29
C ASP A 76 -3.93 16.36 5.63
N ASP A 77 -3.74 16.50 4.32
CA ASP A 77 -4.20 17.63 3.53
C ASP A 77 -5.69 17.56 3.13
N LYS A 78 -6.37 16.45 3.44
CA LYS A 78 -7.80 16.26 3.11
C LYS A 78 -8.68 16.42 4.35
N LYS A 79 -9.91 16.87 4.10
CA LYS A 79 -10.96 16.91 5.13
C LYS A 79 -11.13 15.53 5.75
N HIS A 80 -11.18 15.46 7.09
CA HIS A 80 -11.25 14.23 7.88
C HIS A 80 -10.00 13.32 7.83
N LYS A 81 -8.92 13.74 7.17
CA LYS A 81 -7.61 13.07 7.18
C LYS A 81 -7.69 11.54 6.93
N PRO A 82 -8.30 11.11 5.81
CA PRO A 82 -8.48 9.69 5.53
C PRO A 82 -7.13 8.99 5.35
N ASN A 83 -7.07 7.71 5.72
CA ASN A 83 -5.93 6.84 5.43
C ASN A 83 -5.99 6.37 3.97
N ALA A 84 -4.89 6.55 3.24
CA ALA A 84 -4.65 6.02 1.89
C ALA A 84 -3.73 4.78 1.91
N GLY A 85 -3.51 4.22 3.10
CA GLY A 85 -2.68 3.05 3.36
C GLY A 85 -3.32 2.17 4.44
N ALA A 86 -2.50 1.57 5.29
CA ALA A 86 -3.02 0.79 6.42
C ALA A 86 -3.98 1.60 7.29
N ASN A 87 -5.18 1.07 7.52
CA ASN A 87 -6.25 1.72 8.27
C ASN A 87 -6.83 0.85 9.40
N GLU A 88 -6.54 -0.45 9.40
CA GLU A 88 -7.08 -1.43 10.34
C GLU A 88 -6.02 -2.49 10.68
N LEU A 89 -6.12 -3.08 11.87
CA LEU A 89 -5.30 -4.22 12.28
C LEU A 89 -6.06 -5.14 13.24
N SER A 90 -5.84 -6.45 13.12
CA SER A 90 -6.28 -7.42 14.12
C SER A 90 -5.33 -7.37 15.32
N ALA A 91 -5.88 -7.15 16.51
CA ALA A 91 -5.11 -7.15 17.75
C ALA A 91 -4.50 -8.53 18.04
N GLU A 92 -5.20 -9.62 17.69
CA GLU A 92 -4.74 -10.99 17.89
C GLU A 92 -3.58 -11.35 16.96
N SER A 93 -3.65 -10.90 15.70
CA SER A 93 -2.63 -11.23 14.70
C SER A 93 -1.42 -10.30 14.75
N HIS A 94 -1.52 -9.12 15.37
CA HIS A 94 -0.46 -8.11 15.39
C HIS A 94 -0.10 -7.62 16.82
N PRO A 95 0.21 -8.52 17.76
CA PRO A 95 0.46 -8.14 19.16
C PRO A 95 1.63 -7.16 19.32
N ARG A 96 2.67 -7.25 18.47
CA ARG A 96 3.81 -6.32 18.49
C ARG A 96 3.41 -4.91 18.05
N THR A 97 2.54 -4.78 17.06
CA THR A 97 2.01 -3.48 16.62
C THR A 97 1.13 -2.87 17.71
N VAL A 98 0.34 -3.70 18.41
CA VAL A 98 -0.47 -3.27 19.56
C VAL A 98 0.40 -2.78 20.71
N ASP A 99 1.47 -3.50 21.04
CA ASP A 99 2.44 -3.07 22.06
C ASP A 99 3.09 -1.73 21.70
N MET A 100 3.58 -1.59 20.47
CA MET A 100 4.18 -0.34 19.99
C MET A 100 3.19 0.84 20.08
N ALA A 101 1.94 0.63 19.68
CA ALA A 101 0.91 1.67 19.79
C ALA A 101 0.68 2.10 21.25
N LYS A 102 0.69 1.16 22.20
CA LYS A 102 0.60 1.46 23.63
C LYS A 102 1.81 2.25 24.13
N ARG A 103 3.03 1.85 23.74
CA ARG A 103 4.27 2.58 24.06
C ARG A 103 4.23 4.03 23.57
N LEU A 104 3.63 4.25 22.40
CA LEU A 104 3.45 5.57 21.79
C LEU A 104 2.22 6.34 22.31
N GLY A 105 1.45 5.77 23.24
CA GLY A 105 0.24 6.40 23.78
C GLY A 105 -0.90 6.55 22.77
N LEU A 106 -0.93 5.73 21.72
CA LEU A 106 -1.95 5.77 20.69
C LEU A 106 -3.24 5.06 21.14
N ALA A 107 -4.38 5.70 20.88
CA ALA A 107 -5.68 5.11 21.15
C ALA A 107 -6.09 4.17 20.02
N PHE A 108 -6.71 3.05 20.39
CA PHE A 108 -7.41 2.17 19.47
C PHE A 108 -8.90 2.48 19.46
N ILE A 109 -9.48 2.55 18.26
CA ILE A 109 -10.93 2.60 18.09
C ILE A 109 -11.37 1.17 17.78
N PRO A 110 -12.20 0.53 18.64
CA PRO A 110 -12.70 -0.82 18.37
C PRO A 110 -13.43 -0.88 17.04
N TRP A 111 -13.15 -1.92 16.26
CA TRP A 111 -13.93 -2.25 15.09
C TRP A 111 -15.28 -2.80 15.53
N LEU A 112 -16.36 -2.04 15.33
CA LEU A 112 -17.70 -2.45 15.78
C LEU A 112 -18.49 -3.22 14.70
N GLY A 113 -17.89 -3.48 13.54
CA GLY A 113 -18.52 -4.19 12.43
C GLY A 113 -19.56 -3.38 11.65
N PRO A 114 -20.17 -3.99 10.62
CA PRO A 114 -21.23 -3.35 9.85
C PRO A 114 -22.49 -3.09 10.71
N GLY A 115 -23.03 -1.86 10.68
CA GLY A 115 -24.36 -1.56 11.23
C GLY A 115 -24.46 -1.15 12.71
N THR A 116 -23.35 -0.98 13.43
CA THR A 116 -23.34 -0.72 14.89
C THR A 116 -23.14 0.74 15.30
N GLY A 117 -23.45 1.69 14.41
CA GLY A 117 -23.47 3.13 14.74
C GLY A 117 -22.12 3.86 14.69
N THR A 118 -20.99 3.15 14.60
CA THR A 118 -19.73 3.67 13.99
C THR A 118 -19.53 3.14 12.57
N GLY A 119 -20.61 2.55 12.03
CA GLY A 119 -20.60 1.58 10.95
C GLY A 119 -19.90 2.06 9.69
N PHE A 120 -19.35 1.09 8.95
CA PHE A 120 -19.13 1.32 7.53
C PHE A 120 -20.39 1.95 6.95
N PRO A 121 -20.34 3.17 6.40
CA PRO A 121 -21.40 3.58 5.49
C PRO A 121 -21.51 2.49 4.43
N ALA A 122 -22.72 2.22 3.94
CA ALA A 122 -22.97 1.28 2.84
C ALA A 122 -21.79 1.29 1.86
N MET A 123 -21.10 0.16 1.74
CA MET A 123 -19.86 0.08 0.98
C MET A 123 -20.15 0.60 -0.43
N SER A 124 -19.31 1.51 -0.90
CA SER A 124 -19.50 2.12 -2.22
C SER A 124 -18.24 1.98 -3.04
N PHE A 125 -18.40 1.75 -4.33
CA PHE A 125 -17.32 1.62 -5.28
C PHE A 125 -17.27 2.84 -6.17
N TYR A 126 -16.08 3.39 -6.42
CA TYR A 126 -15.88 4.44 -7.43
C TYR A 126 -15.29 3.81 -8.69
N ILE A 127 -16.15 3.43 -9.64
CA ILE A 127 -15.77 2.70 -10.87
C ILE A 127 -16.33 3.47 -12.06
N ASN A 128 -15.57 3.54 -13.15
CA ASN A 128 -15.98 4.22 -14.39
C ASN A 128 -16.44 5.69 -14.14
N GLY A 129 -15.82 6.36 -13.17
CA GLY A 129 -16.14 7.76 -12.81
C GLY A 129 -17.44 7.94 -12.02
N LYS A 130 -18.05 6.87 -11.50
CA LYS A 130 -19.30 6.93 -10.74
C LYS A 130 -19.18 6.18 -9.42
N THR A 131 -19.75 6.76 -8.37
CA THR A 131 -19.97 6.09 -7.09
C THR A 131 -21.19 5.18 -7.19
N VAL A 132 -21.05 3.92 -6.78
CA VAL A 132 -22.11 2.91 -6.78
C VAL A 132 -22.13 2.22 -5.43
N ALA A 133 -23.27 2.26 -4.74
CA ALA A 133 -23.48 1.50 -3.51
C ALA A 133 -23.46 -0.01 -3.81
N MET A 134 -22.92 -0.81 -2.89
CA MET A 134 -22.74 -2.25 -3.09
C MET A 134 -24.06 -2.96 -3.39
N GLU A 135 -25.13 -2.56 -2.73
CA GLU A 135 -26.48 -3.12 -2.90
C GLU A 135 -27.05 -2.84 -4.29
N GLN A 136 -26.56 -1.80 -4.96
CA GLN A 136 -26.99 -1.38 -6.29
C GLN A 136 -26.08 -1.92 -7.40
N TRP A 137 -24.99 -2.60 -7.06
CA TRP A 137 -23.96 -3.00 -8.02
C TRP A 137 -24.49 -3.85 -9.18
N ALA A 138 -25.27 -4.89 -8.87
CA ALA A 138 -25.73 -5.87 -9.86
C ALA A 138 -26.61 -5.24 -10.96
N THR A 139 -27.36 -4.20 -10.63
CA THR A 139 -28.30 -3.50 -11.55
C THR A 139 -27.75 -2.16 -12.04
N SER A 140 -26.60 -1.71 -11.53
CA SER A 140 -26.03 -0.41 -11.88
C SER A 140 -25.59 -0.36 -13.34
N PRO A 141 -25.91 0.71 -14.10
CA PRO A 141 -25.40 0.90 -15.46
C PRO A 141 -23.88 1.10 -15.50
N THR A 142 -23.24 1.36 -14.35
CA THR A 142 -21.78 1.44 -14.21
C THR A 142 -21.12 0.06 -14.30
N ASN A 143 -21.85 -1.01 -13.96
CA ASN A 143 -21.38 -2.39 -14.00
C ASN A 143 -21.44 -2.92 -15.44
N LYS A 144 -20.28 -3.01 -16.08
CA LYS A 144 -20.13 -3.52 -17.45
C LYS A 144 -19.71 -4.99 -17.50
N ILE A 145 -19.62 -5.67 -16.36
CA ILE A 145 -19.26 -7.09 -16.30
C ILE A 145 -20.37 -7.92 -16.94
N MET A 146 -19.98 -8.90 -17.74
CA MET A 146 -20.88 -9.85 -18.36
C MET A 146 -20.75 -11.25 -17.75
N GLY A 147 -21.79 -12.07 -17.94
CA GLY A 147 -21.77 -13.47 -17.52
C GLY A 147 -21.90 -13.68 -16.00
N LYS A 148 -21.28 -14.75 -15.51
CA LYS A 148 -21.58 -15.37 -14.20
C LYS A 148 -21.21 -14.51 -13.01
N THR A 149 -20.23 -13.61 -13.14
CA THR A 149 -19.76 -12.78 -12.03
C THR A 149 -20.40 -11.40 -12.00
N LYS A 150 -21.33 -11.08 -12.92
CA LYS A 150 -21.97 -9.75 -12.99
C LYS A 150 -22.64 -9.32 -11.68
N SER A 151 -23.30 -10.25 -10.99
CA SER A 151 -23.98 -9.97 -9.72
C SER A 151 -23.02 -9.83 -8.54
N LEU A 152 -21.77 -10.30 -8.67
CA LEU A 152 -20.78 -10.22 -7.61
C LEU A 152 -20.24 -8.79 -7.51
N PRO A 153 -20.15 -8.19 -6.31
CA PRO A 153 -19.52 -6.89 -6.14
C PRO A 153 -18.02 -6.95 -6.48
N PRO A 154 -17.38 -5.81 -6.81
CA PRO A 154 -15.96 -5.70 -7.11
C PRO A 154 -15.05 -6.47 -6.14
N ILE A 155 -15.28 -6.34 -4.84
CA ILE A 155 -14.49 -7.01 -3.79
C ILE A 155 -14.57 -8.56 -3.85
N ALA A 156 -15.60 -9.11 -4.49
CA ALA A 156 -15.82 -10.54 -4.61
C ALA A 156 -15.43 -11.10 -6.00
N GLN A 157 -15.02 -10.25 -6.95
CA GLN A 157 -14.67 -10.68 -8.31
C GLN A 157 -13.49 -11.66 -8.30
N ALA A 158 -12.38 -11.30 -7.63
CA ALA A 158 -11.20 -12.15 -7.50
C ALA A 158 -11.53 -13.51 -6.84
N ASN A 159 -12.35 -13.49 -5.80
CA ASN A 159 -12.74 -14.67 -5.04
C ASN A 159 -13.49 -15.71 -5.89
N ALA A 160 -14.20 -15.27 -6.94
CA ALA A 160 -14.93 -16.17 -7.83
C ALA A 160 -14.02 -17.11 -8.63
N PHE A 161 -12.74 -16.78 -8.74
CA PHE A 161 -11.76 -17.52 -9.54
C PHE A 161 -10.71 -18.24 -8.70
N PHE A 162 -10.69 -18.07 -7.38
CA PHE A 162 -9.71 -18.78 -6.55
C PHE A 162 -9.91 -20.31 -6.65
N PRO A 163 -8.82 -21.08 -6.75
CA PRO A 163 -8.91 -22.52 -6.72
C PRO A 163 -9.52 -22.94 -5.37
N LYS A 164 -10.55 -23.80 -5.42
CA LYS A 164 -11.25 -24.27 -4.21
C LYS A 164 -10.38 -25.16 -3.34
N GLN A 165 -9.36 -25.77 -3.91
CA GLN A 165 -8.41 -26.64 -3.24
C GLN A 165 -7.01 -26.16 -3.58
N SER A 166 -6.16 -26.08 -2.56
CA SER A 166 -4.74 -25.83 -2.75
C SER A 166 -4.11 -27.05 -3.42
N PRO A 167 -3.33 -26.88 -4.50
CA PRO A 167 -2.52 -27.95 -5.06
C PRO A 167 -1.29 -28.27 -4.19
N LEU A 168 -0.99 -27.44 -3.19
CA LEU A 168 0.11 -27.64 -2.25
C LEU A 168 -0.33 -28.55 -1.10
N GLU A 169 0.42 -29.62 -0.86
CA GLU A 169 0.13 -30.60 0.19
C GLU A 169 0.45 -30.09 1.60
N HIS A 170 1.53 -29.32 1.72
CA HIS A 170 1.95 -28.72 2.98
C HIS A 170 2.57 -27.33 2.79
N LEU A 171 2.77 -26.60 3.88
CA LEU A 171 3.26 -25.22 3.86
C LEU A 171 4.62 -25.03 3.15
N GLY A 172 5.44 -26.08 3.06
CA GLY A 172 6.71 -26.06 2.34
C GLY A 172 6.64 -26.36 0.84
N SER A 173 5.51 -26.85 0.32
CA SER A 173 5.47 -27.43 -1.04
C SER A 173 5.71 -26.39 -2.14
N TRP A 174 5.48 -25.10 -1.87
CA TRP A 174 5.72 -24.04 -2.85
C TRP A 174 7.21 -23.81 -3.16
N LEU A 175 8.13 -24.37 -2.35
CA LEU A 175 9.57 -24.32 -2.58
C LEU A 175 10.09 -25.51 -3.41
N GLU A 176 9.24 -26.52 -3.63
CA GLU A 176 9.61 -27.75 -4.33
C GLU A 176 9.65 -27.50 -5.84
N PRO A 177 10.63 -28.07 -6.59
CA PRO A 177 10.70 -27.91 -8.04
C PRO A 177 9.41 -28.32 -8.77
N GLU A 178 8.69 -29.31 -8.23
CA GLU A 178 7.41 -29.81 -8.73
C GLU A 178 6.30 -28.77 -8.65
N ALA A 179 6.40 -27.79 -7.74
CA ALA A 179 5.45 -26.69 -7.60
C ALA A 179 5.81 -25.47 -8.46
N ALA A 180 6.95 -25.46 -9.16
CA ALA A 180 7.40 -24.30 -9.93
C ALA A 180 6.40 -23.86 -11.02
N TYR A 181 5.58 -24.79 -11.55
CA TYR A 181 4.52 -24.45 -12.51
C TYR A 181 3.39 -23.59 -11.91
N LEU A 182 3.29 -23.54 -10.57
CA LEU A 182 2.32 -22.72 -9.85
C LEU A 182 2.79 -21.28 -9.64
N ASP A 183 4.07 -20.99 -9.90
CA ASP A 183 4.62 -19.62 -9.89
C ASP A 183 4.22 -18.88 -11.17
N THR A 184 2.91 -18.71 -11.33
CA THR A 184 2.29 -17.96 -12.42
C THR A 184 1.81 -16.62 -11.90
N SER A 185 1.87 -15.60 -12.76
CA SER A 185 1.21 -14.33 -12.48
C SER A 185 -0.27 -14.56 -12.21
N TYR A 186 -0.79 -13.90 -11.17
CA TYR A 186 -2.22 -13.94 -10.87
C TYR A 186 -3.07 -13.42 -12.05
N TYR A 187 -2.54 -12.46 -12.82
CA TYR A 187 -3.19 -11.96 -14.04
C TYR A 187 -3.35 -13.07 -15.09
N ASP A 188 -2.26 -13.78 -15.39
CA ASP A 188 -2.26 -14.85 -16.40
C ASP A 188 -3.17 -16.00 -15.96
N TYR A 189 -3.16 -16.33 -14.66
CA TYR A 189 -4.10 -17.29 -14.08
C TYR A 189 -5.55 -16.88 -14.32
N LEU A 190 -5.94 -15.64 -14.02
CA LEU A 190 -7.30 -15.16 -14.24
C LEU A 190 -7.70 -15.20 -15.72
N GLN A 191 -6.78 -14.86 -16.63
CA GLN A 191 -7.02 -14.95 -18.07
C GLN A 191 -7.29 -16.40 -18.51
N GLN A 192 -6.55 -17.38 -17.99
CA GLN A 192 -6.77 -18.81 -18.26
C GLN A 192 -8.16 -19.29 -17.78
N GLN A 193 -8.74 -18.63 -16.76
CA GLN A 193 -10.10 -18.92 -16.29
C GLN A 193 -11.21 -18.27 -17.15
N ASN A 194 -10.87 -17.64 -18.28
CA ASN A 194 -11.81 -16.92 -19.14
C ASN A 194 -12.59 -15.83 -18.40
N ILE A 195 -11.92 -15.10 -17.51
CA ILE A 195 -12.50 -13.95 -16.81
C ILE A 195 -12.99 -12.88 -17.80
N ASP A 196 -14.11 -12.24 -17.48
CA ASP A 196 -14.61 -11.08 -18.22
C ASP A 196 -13.57 -9.93 -18.19
N PRO A 197 -13.28 -9.26 -19.32
CA PRO A 197 -12.27 -8.21 -19.36
C PRO A 197 -12.54 -7.02 -18.43
N GLU A 198 -13.80 -6.65 -18.19
CA GLU A 198 -14.14 -5.59 -17.24
C GLU A 198 -13.94 -6.08 -15.80
N ALA A 199 -14.30 -7.33 -15.49
CA ALA A 199 -14.01 -7.93 -14.18
C ALA A 199 -12.49 -7.96 -13.91
N LEU A 200 -11.68 -8.35 -14.90
CA LEU A 200 -10.22 -8.35 -14.79
C LEU A 200 -9.66 -6.93 -14.54
N ARG A 201 -10.17 -5.92 -15.27
CA ARG A 201 -9.79 -4.51 -15.08
C ARG A 201 -10.17 -3.95 -13.70
N ILE A 202 -11.20 -4.50 -13.06
CA ILE A 202 -11.64 -4.09 -11.72
C ILE A 202 -10.77 -4.73 -10.62
N ILE A 203 -10.22 -5.92 -10.86
CA ILE A 203 -9.35 -6.63 -9.92
C ILE A 203 -7.94 -6.00 -9.87
N GLN A 204 -7.47 -5.46 -11.01
CA GLN A 204 -6.16 -4.80 -11.14
C GLN A 204 -6.15 -3.38 -10.60
#